data_AF-A0A077XP06-F1
#
_entry.id   AF-A0A077XP06-F1
#
_cell.length_a   1.000
_cell.length_b   1.000
_cell.length_c   1.000
_cell.angle_alpha   90.00
_cell.angle_beta   90.00
_cell.angle_gamma   90.00
#
_symmetry.space_group_name_H-M   'P 1'
#
loop_
_entity.id
_entity.type
_entity.pdbx_description
1 polymer ?
#
loop_
_entity_poly.entity_id
_entity_poly.type
_entity_poly.pdbx_seq_one_letter_code
_entity_poly.pdbx_strand_id
1 'polypeptide(L)'
;MNFDLTQYNKIFENKVRLQIMSVLMANDEYDFNSLKSILEVTDGNLASNLKTLEKENYIEVFKTFVDRKPNTRYRRTIEGEKAFEEHLQALEKLIKQQYK
;
A
#
# COMPACT_ATOMS: atom_id res chain seq x y z
N MET A 1 -2.57 16.52 -27.33
CA MET A 1 -2.55 16.46 -25.85
C MET A 1 -1.30 15.71 -25.45
N ASN A 2 -0.46 16.27 -24.59
CA ASN A 2 0.75 15.59 -24.12
C ASN A 2 0.40 14.92 -22.78
N PHE A 3 0.36 13.59 -22.76
CA PHE A 3 0.10 12.83 -21.54
C PHE A 3 1.39 12.77 -20.74
N ASP A 4 1.47 13.52 -19.65
CA ASP A 4 2.59 13.38 -18.70
C ASP A 4 2.37 12.14 -17.85
N LEU A 5 2.95 11.03 -18.31
CA LEU A 5 2.91 9.73 -17.63
C LEU A 5 4.04 9.56 -16.60
N THR A 6 4.80 10.62 -16.29
CA THR A 6 5.97 10.51 -15.41
C THR A 6 5.64 10.63 -13.92
N GLN A 7 4.40 10.97 -13.58
CA GLN A 7 3.98 11.24 -12.20
C GLN A 7 3.53 9.98 -11.43
N TYR A 8 3.64 8.79 -12.03
CA TYR A 8 3.30 7.55 -11.33
C TYR A 8 4.43 7.10 -10.41
N ASN A 9 4.08 6.86 -9.15
CA ASN A 9 4.96 6.15 -8.25
C ASN A 9 5.07 4.66 -8.68
N LYS A 10 6.26 4.27 -9.15
CA LYS A 10 6.58 2.90 -9.60
C LYS A 10 6.32 1.82 -8.55
N ILE A 11 6.34 2.18 -7.26
CA ILE A 11 6.01 1.24 -6.20
C ILE A 11 4.54 0.82 -6.32
N PHE A 12 3.63 1.72 -6.65
CA PHE A 12 2.19 1.43 -6.74
C PHE A 12 1.71 0.84 -8.08
N GLU A 13 2.60 0.71 -9.07
CA GLU A 13 2.29 -0.07 -10.30
C GLU A 13 2.08 -1.56 -10.01
N ASN A 14 2.56 -2.06 -8.87
CA ASN A 14 2.22 -3.39 -8.40
C ASN A 14 0.85 -3.37 -7.70
N LYS A 15 -0.11 -4.11 -8.28
CA LYS A 15 -1.48 -4.26 -7.77
C LYS A 15 -1.55 -4.54 -6.27
N VAL A 16 -0.73 -5.46 -5.76
CA VAL A 16 -0.81 -5.88 -4.35
C VAL A 16 -0.34 -4.77 -3.42
N ARG A 17 0.72 -4.02 -3.79
CA ARG A 17 1.17 -2.87 -2.99
C ARG A 17 0.14 -1.74 -2.98
N LEU A 18 -0.49 -1.47 -4.12
CA LEU A 18 -1.60 -0.53 -4.19
C LEU A 18 -2.74 -0.97 -3.25
N GLN A 19 -3.15 -2.24 -3.30
CA GLN A 19 -4.21 -2.77 -2.43
C GLN A 19 -3.84 -2.74 -0.93
N ILE A 20 -2.59 -3.08 -0.55
CA ILE A 20 -2.12 -3.00 0.84
C ILE A 20 -2.26 -1.56 1.35
N MET A 21 -1.76 -0.58 0.58
CA MET A 21 -1.87 0.82 0.98
C MET A 21 -3.32 1.29 1.02
N SER A 22 -4.18 0.87 0.08
CA SER A 22 -5.62 1.18 0.15
C SER A 22 -6.25 0.73 1.48
N VAL A 23 -5.91 -0.47 1.96
CA VAL A 23 -6.41 -0.98 3.25
C VAL A 23 -5.86 -0.15 4.42
N LEU A 24 -4.57 0.17 4.39
CA LEU A 24 -3.91 0.96 5.45
C LEU A 24 -4.25 2.46 5.43
N MET A 25 -4.76 2.99 4.32
CA MET A 25 -5.32 4.34 4.26
C MET A 25 -6.69 4.42 4.92
N ALA A 26 -7.49 3.36 4.80
CA ALA A 26 -8.82 3.29 5.39
C ALA A 26 -8.82 2.91 6.88
N ASN A 27 -7.67 2.47 7.43
CA ASN A 27 -7.58 1.92 8.78
C ASN A 27 -6.23 2.25 9.44
N ASP A 28 -6.20 2.36 10.77
CA ASP A 28 -4.97 2.76 11.47
C ASP A 28 -3.84 1.72 11.42
N GLU A 29 -4.18 0.43 11.46
CA GLU A 29 -3.22 -0.67 11.40
C GLU A 29 -3.89 -2.01 11.12
N TYR A 30 -3.17 -2.92 10.49
CA TYR A 30 -3.63 -4.28 10.17
C TYR A 30 -2.57 -5.33 10.51
N ASP A 31 -2.99 -6.54 10.88
CA ASP A 31 -2.06 -7.67 11.02
C ASP A 31 -1.90 -8.45 9.71
N PHE A 32 -0.84 -9.26 9.64
CA PHE A 32 -0.49 -10.04 8.45
C PHE A 32 -1.62 -10.96 7.96
N ASN A 33 -2.27 -11.69 8.87
CA ASN A 33 -3.27 -12.69 8.49
C ASN A 33 -4.55 -12.01 7.99
N SER A 34 -4.93 -10.89 8.61
CA SER A 34 -6.05 -10.07 8.16
C SER A 34 -5.81 -9.48 6.77
N LEU A 35 -4.61 -8.92 6.51
CA LEU A 35 -4.24 -8.46 5.17
C LEU A 35 -4.29 -9.59 4.15
N LYS A 36 -3.69 -10.74 4.47
CA LYS A 36 -3.70 -11.92 3.60
C LYS A 36 -5.13 -12.33 3.23
N SER A 37 -6.02 -12.39 4.23
CA SER A 37 -7.40 -12.82 4.03
C SER A 37 -8.19 -11.84 3.16
N ILE A 38 -8.05 -10.53 3.39
CA ILE A 38 -8.79 -9.51 2.64
C ILE A 38 -8.27 -9.40 1.20
N LEU A 39 -6.97 -9.56 1.00
CA LEU A 39 -6.33 -9.41 -0.30
C LEU A 39 -6.32 -10.71 -1.12
N GLU A 40 -6.69 -11.85 -0.51
CA GLU A 40 -6.72 -13.18 -1.13
C GLU A 40 -5.38 -13.58 -1.76
N VAL A 41 -4.29 -13.29 -1.06
CA VAL A 41 -2.90 -13.55 -1.54
C VAL A 41 -2.22 -14.67 -0.74
N THR A 42 -1.14 -15.22 -1.30
CA THR A 42 -0.28 -16.17 -0.60
C THR A 42 0.68 -15.46 0.35
N ASP A 43 1.23 -16.19 1.33
CA ASP A 43 2.16 -15.63 2.33
C ASP A 43 3.40 -15.03 1.67
N GLY A 44 4.00 -15.73 0.71
CA GLY A 44 5.18 -15.25 0.00
C GLY A 44 4.90 -14.00 -0.83
N ASN A 45 3.72 -13.92 -1.44
CA ASN A 45 3.30 -12.74 -2.20
C ASN A 45 3.10 -11.53 -1.27
N LEU A 46 2.39 -11.70 -0.15
CA LEU A 46 2.17 -10.62 0.81
C LEU A 46 3.48 -10.16 1.45
N ALA A 47 4.30 -11.11 1.94
CA ALA A 47 5.56 -10.80 2.61
C ALA A 47 6.54 -10.03 1.72
N SER A 48 6.65 -10.42 0.44
CA SER A 48 7.53 -9.71 -0.50
C SER A 48 7.06 -8.28 -0.75
N ASN A 49 5.75 -8.04 -0.86
CA ASN A 49 5.21 -6.71 -1.10
C ASN A 49 5.30 -5.81 0.13
N LEU A 50 5.01 -6.34 1.33
CA LEU A 50 5.18 -5.62 2.59
C LEU A 50 6.64 -5.22 2.82
N LYS A 51 7.59 -6.13 2.54
CA LYS A 51 9.03 -5.84 2.64
C LYS A 51 9.45 -4.71 1.69
N THR A 52 8.88 -4.64 0.48
CA THR A 52 9.14 -3.52 -0.43
C THR A 52 8.58 -2.22 0.12
N LEU A 53 7.33 -2.21 0.60
CA LEU A 53 6.71 -1.00 1.17
C LEU A 53 7.45 -0.50 2.42
N GLU A 54 7.91 -1.41 3.28
CA GLU A 54 8.73 -1.09 4.45
C GLU A 54 10.07 -0.49 4.03
N LYS A 55 10.74 -1.08 3.02
CA LYS A 55 12.02 -0.57 2.50
C LYS A 55 11.91 0.86 1.96
N GLU A 56 10.80 1.18 1.31
CA GLU A 56 10.52 2.52 0.80
C GLU A 56 9.95 3.45 1.88
N ASN A 57 9.92 3.02 3.14
CA ASN A 57 9.40 3.77 4.28
C ASN A 57 7.91 4.15 4.14
N TYR A 58 7.13 3.41 3.35
CA TYR A 58 5.69 3.68 3.16
C TYR A 58 4.81 3.04 4.23
N ILE A 59 5.33 2.00 4.88
CA ILE A 59 4.69 1.37 6.03
C ILE A 59 5.69 1.18 7.16
N GLU A 60 5.19 1.22 8.38
CA GLU A 60 5.90 0.80 9.57
C GLU A 60 5.48 -0.63 9.93
N VAL A 61 6.45 -1.44 10.38
CA VAL A 61 6.24 -2.81 10.85
C VAL A 61 6.58 -2.87 12.33
N PHE A 62 5.63 -3.33 13.15
CA PHE A 62 5.84 -3.47 14.59
C PHE A 62 5.23 -4.75 15.12
N LYS A 63 5.83 -5.27 16.18
CA LYS A 63 5.36 -6.49 16.85
C LYS A 63 4.51 -6.11 18.05
N THR A 64 3.31 -6.64 18.05
CA THR A 64 2.40 -6.65 19.20
C THR A 64 2.32 -8.06 19.77
N PHE A 65 1.62 -8.24 20.89
CA PHE A 65 1.36 -9.54 21.47
C PHE A 65 -0.15 -9.74 21.64
N VAL A 66 -0.67 -10.85 21.15
CA VAL A 66 -2.04 -11.30 21.34
C VAL A 66 -1.98 -12.70 21.92
N ASP A 67 -2.61 -12.93 23.08
CA ASP A 67 -2.59 -14.21 23.80
C ASP A 67 -1.16 -14.78 24.00
N ARG A 68 -0.22 -13.92 24.39
CA ARG A 68 1.21 -14.25 24.58
C ARG A 68 1.94 -14.73 23.31
N LYS A 69 1.33 -14.59 22.14
CA LYS A 69 1.95 -14.88 20.85
C LYS A 69 2.31 -13.58 20.13
N PRO A 70 3.48 -13.49 19.48
CA PRO A 70 3.84 -12.32 18.69
C PRO A 70 2.88 -12.19 17.50
N ASN A 71 2.38 -10.98 17.28
CA ASN A 71 1.54 -10.61 16.15
C ASN A 71 2.14 -9.39 15.45
N THR A 72 2.60 -9.57 14.22
CA THR A 72 3.16 -8.48 13.42
C THR A 72 2.02 -7.65 12.83
N ARG A 73 2.08 -6.34 13.06
CA ARG A 73 1.15 -5.35 12.51
C ARG A 73 1.87 -4.35 11.64
N TYR A 74 1.08 -3.74 10.76
CA TYR A 74 1.50 -2.83 9.72
C TYR A 74 0.64 -1.57 9.79
N ARG A 75 1.27 -0.40 9.67
CA ARG A 75 0.61 0.90 9.61
C ARG A 75 1.23 1.74 8.49
N ARG A 76 0.45 2.60 7.85
CA ARG A 76 0.99 3.59 6.89
C ARG A 76 1.86 4.63 7.59
N THR A 77 2.96 5.04 6.96
CA THR A 77 3.70 6.22 7.41
C THR A 77 3.12 7.48 6.76
N ILE A 78 3.54 8.65 7.23
CA ILE A 78 3.21 9.94 6.58
C ILE A 78 3.76 9.98 5.15
N GLU A 79 4.94 9.41 4.91
CA GLU A 79 5.56 9.36 3.59
C GLU A 79 4.78 8.43 2.63
N GLY A 80 4.37 7.26 3.12
CA GLY A 80 3.54 6.33 2.37
C GLY A 80 2.16 6.88 2.04
N GLU A 81 1.53 7.56 3.01
CA GLU A 81 0.25 8.26 2.83
C GLU A 81 0.34 9.28 1.70
N LYS A 82 1.31 10.20 1.79
CA LYS A 82 1.52 11.23 0.77
C LYS A 82 1.82 10.62 -0.60
N ALA A 83 2.73 9.65 -0.67
CA ALA A 83 3.11 9.00 -1.91
C ALA A 83 1.92 8.30 -2.58
N PHE A 84 1.04 7.70 -1.78
CA PHE A 84 -0.15 7.02 -2.27
C PHE A 84 -1.20 8.01 -2.79
N GLU A 85 -1.45 9.10 -2.07
CA GLU A 85 -2.35 10.17 -2.52
C GLU A 85 -1.88 10.81 -3.83
N GLU A 86 -0.59 11.15 -3.94
CA GLU A 86 -0.01 11.69 -5.17
C GLU A 86 -0.20 10.73 -6.36
N HIS A 87 -0.04 9.43 -6.12
CA HIS A 87 -0.27 8.43 -7.16
C HIS A 87 -1.74 8.34 -7.58
N LEU A 88 -2.68 8.37 -6.64
CA LEU A 88 -4.11 8.38 -6.95
C LEU A 88 -4.52 9.66 -7.69
N GLN A 89 -3.98 10.81 -7.33
CA GLN A 89 -4.21 12.08 -8.03
C GLN A 89 -3.70 12.02 -9.48
N ALA A 90 -2.53 11.42 -9.72
CA ALA A 90 -2.02 11.21 -11.07
C ALA A 90 -2.96 10.32 -11.91
N LEU A 91 -3.47 9.23 -11.33
CA LEU A 91 -4.45 8.36 -11.99
C LEU A 91 -5.78 9.08 -12.26
N GLU A 92 -6.29 9.85 -11.30
CA GLU A 92 -7.53 10.60 -11.46
C GLU A 92 -7.41 11.64 -12.59
N LYS A 93 -6.28 12.35 -12.66
CA LYS A 93 -5.98 13.30 -13.72
C LYS A 93 -5.94 12.64 -15.10
N LEU A 94 -5.33 11.46 -15.21
CA LEU A 94 -5.33 10.69 -16.45
C LEU A 94 -6.76 10.37 -16.90
N ILE A 95 -7.59 9.84 -15.99
CA ILE A 95 -8.99 9.51 -16.27
C ILE A 95 -9.77 10.75 -16.74
N LYS A 96 -9.66 11.88 -16.02
CA LYS A 96 -10.33 13.14 -16.37
C LYS A 96 -9.90 13.71 -17.73
N GLN A 97 -8.69 13.42 -18.20
CA GLN A 97 -8.22 13.84 -19.52
C GLN A 97 -8.77 12.96 -20.65
N GLN A 98 -9.03 11.67 -20.39
CA GLN A 98 -9.48 10.71 -21.40
C GLN A 98 -10.99 10.77 -21.67
N TYR A 99 -11.80 11.14 -20.68
CA TYR A 99 -13.27 11.20 -20.79
C TYR A 99 -13.80 12.65 -20.90
N LYS A 100 -13.02 13.54 -21.53
CA LYS A 100 -13.45 14.89 -21.87
C LYS A 100 -14.14 14.96 -23.22
#